data_AF-A0A5P6AB33-F1
#
_entry.id   AF-A0A5P6AB33-F1
#
_cell.length_a   1.000
_cell.length_b   1.000
_cell.length_c   1.000
_cell.angle_alpha   90.00
_cell.angle_beta   90.00
_cell.angle_gamma   90.00
#
_symmetry.space_group_name_H-M   'P 1'
#
loop_
_entity.id
_entity.type
_entity.pdbx_description
1 polymer ?
#
loop_
_entity_poly.entity_id
_entity_poly.type
_entity_poly.pdbx_seq_one_letter_code
_entity_poly.pdbx_strand_id
1 'polypeptide(L)'
;MDSCPSILYAINGWSGPEGSDQDFMYSEGWYEIKSIGISSSNVTISSLEQLDCDELGELVIMRIDKVSPNKPNAISLNELVNRIKDKLSFNPEALEIFQQKLVSYGYIELQEYSETKYHFSKLKGILLVNHSQGL
;
A
#
# COMPACT_ATOMS: atom_id res chain seq x y z
N MET A 1 5.94 4.28 -25.73
CA MET A 1 7.01 4.93 -24.93
C MET A 1 6.46 4.91 -23.53
N ASP A 2 6.72 3.78 -22.86
CA ASP A 2 5.92 3.35 -21.71
C ASP A 2 6.27 4.24 -20.54
N SER A 3 5.36 5.16 -20.25
CA SER A 3 5.50 6.11 -19.16
C SER A 3 5.55 5.32 -17.85
N CYS A 4 6.73 5.23 -17.27
CA CYS A 4 6.82 5.07 -15.82
C CYS A 4 5.93 6.16 -15.21
N PRO A 5 4.86 5.83 -14.49
CA PRO A 5 3.96 6.84 -13.96
C PRO A 5 4.75 7.81 -13.08
N SER A 6 4.44 9.10 -13.17
CA SER A 6 5.19 10.11 -12.39
C SER A 6 5.07 9.83 -10.90
N ILE A 7 6.04 10.29 -10.09
CA ILE A 7 5.97 10.18 -8.62
C ILE A 7 4.66 10.75 -8.09
N LEU A 8 4.18 11.85 -8.68
CA LEU A 8 2.91 12.48 -8.33
C LEU A 8 1.72 11.57 -8.65
N TYR A 9 1.74 10.89 -9.81
CA TYR A 9 0.73 9.89 -10.16
C TYR A 9 0.67 8.77 -9.13
N ALA A 10 1.83 8.22 -8.74
CA ALA A 10 1.90 7.14 -7.75
C ALA A 10 1.28 7.53 -6.40
N ILE A 11 1.58 8.74 -5.89
CA ILE A 11 1.05 9.25 -4.62
C ILE A 11 -0.44 9.60 -4.70
N ASN A 12 -0.89 10.18 -5.82
CA ASN A 12 -2.31 10.51 -5.99
C ASN A 12 -3.19 9.27 -6.00
N GLY A 13 -2.74 8.18 -6.60
CA GLY A 13 -3.52 6.95 -6.61
C GLY A 13 -3.61 6.23 -5.27
N TRP A 14 -2.87 6.61 -4.22
CA TRP A 14 -3.06 6.04 -2.87
C TRP A 14 -4.35 6.60 -2.23
N SER A 15 -5.49 5.99 -2.52
CA SER A 15 -6.83 6.47 -2.17
C SER A 15 -7.32 6.01 -0.80
N GLY A 16 -6.74 4.95 -0.23
CA GLY A 16 -7.14 4.41 1.09
C GLY A 16 -7.21 5.48 2.21
N PRO A 17 -6.24 6.40 2.34
CA PRO A 17 -6.29 7.49 3.32
C PRO A 17 -7.41 8.52 3.15
N GLU A 18 -8.13 8.46 2.04
CA GLU A 18 -9.28 9.32 1.73
C GLU A 18 -10.61 8.59 1.98
N GLY A 19 -10.57 7.35 2.48
CA GLY A 19 -11.76 6.55 2.81
C GLY A 19 -12.33 5.77 1.63
N SER A 20 -11.55 5.57 0.56
CA SER A 20 -11.90 4.66 -0.52
C SER A 20 -11.92 3.21 -0.03
N ASP A 21 -12.77 2.37 -0.63
CA ASP A 21 -12.81 0.93 -0.35
C ASP A 21 -11.52 0.23 -0.78
N GLN A 22 -10.88 0.70 -1.86
CA GLN A 22 -9.58 0.22 -2.33
C GLN A 22 -8.43 1.08 -1.81
N ASP A 23 -7.31 0.43 -1.50
CA ASP A 23 -6.08 1.11 -1.10
C ASP A 23 -5.51 2.02 -2.21
N PHE A 24 -5.56 1.58 -3.46
CA PHE A 24 -5.10 2.36 -4.61
C PHE A 24 -6.06 2.34 -5.80
N MET A 25 -6.25 3.51 -6.41
CA MET A 25 -7.05 3.72 -7.62
C MET A 25 -6.23 4.46 -8.69
N TYR A 26 -6.17 3.88 -9.89
CA TYR A 26 -5.44 4.40 -11.03
C TYR A 26 -6.30 4.32 -12.30
N SER A 27 -5.87 4.97 -13.38
CA SER A 27 -6.57 4.92 -14.67
C SER A 27 -6.60 3.51 -15.28
N GLU A 28 -5.62 2.68 -14.94
CA GLU A 28 -5.51 1.31 -15.47
C GLU A 28 -6.22 0.28 -14.60
N GLY A 29 -6.71 0.67 -13.42
CA GLY A 29 -7.33 -0.25 -12.47
C GLY A 29 -7.03 0.10 -11.02
N TRP A 30 -7.33 -0.83 -10.14
CA TRP A 30 -7.24 -0.65 -8.70
C TRP A 30 -6.41 -1.75 -8.02
N TYR A 31 -5.89 -1.44 -6.85
CA TYR A 31 -5.14 -2.38 -6.03
C TYR A 31 -5.65 -2.34 -4.60
N GLU A 32 -5.90 -3.53 -4.04
CA GLU A 32 -6.24 -3.71 -2.64
C GLU A 32 -5.10 -4.47 -1.95
N ILE A 33 -4.51 -3.90 -0.90
CA ILE A 33 -3.31 -4.42 -0.25
C ILE A 33 -3.68 -5.11 1.07
N LYS A 34 -3.44 -6.42 1.16
CA LYS A 34 -3.59 -7.17 2.42
C LYS A 34 -2.26 -7.66 2.94
N SER A 35 -1.90 -7.17 4.13
CA SER A 35 -0.71 -7.63 4.87
C SER A 35 -1.06 -8.79 5.79
N ILE A 36 -0.41 -9.94 5.61
CA ILE A 36 -0.59 -11.13 6.44
C ILE A 36 0.75 -11.72 6.87
N GLY A 37 0.75 -12.43 8.00
CA GLY A 37 1.94 -13.14 8.49
C GLY A 37 2.44 -14.18 7.48
N ILE A 38 3.75 -14.50 7.51
CA ILE A 38 4.38 -15.38 6.52
C ILE A 38 3.75 -16.79 6.56
N SER A 39 3.38 -17.27 7.74
CA SER A 39 2.75 -18.57 7.96
C SER A 39 1.23 -18.59 7.73
N SER A 40 0.59 -17.44 7.49
CA SER A 40 -0.88 -17.40 7.33
C SER A 40 -1.33 -18.12 6.06
N SER A 41 -2.39 -18.93 6.12
CA SER A 41 -3.01 -19.49 4.92
C SER A 41 -4.14 -18.63 4.37
N ASN A 42 -4.63 -17.67 5.17
CA ASN A 42 -5.88 -16.97 4.91
C ASN A 42 -5.63 -15.47 4.75
N VAL A 43 -6.45 -14.85 3.90
CA VAL A 43 -6.55 -13.40 3.72
C VAL A 43 -7.98 -13.03 4.10
N THR A 44 -8.14 -12.01 4.94
CA THR A 44 -9.46 -11.47 5.30
C THR A 44 -9.75 -10.25 4.45
N ILE A 45 -10.96 -10.24 3.89
CA ILE A 45 -11.57 -9.11 3.20
C ILE A 45 -12.70 -8.62 4.11
N SER A 46 -12.66 -7.36 4.52
CA SER A 46 -13.57 -6.80 5.51
C SER A 46 -14.94 -6.45 4.92
N SER A 47 -15.00 -6.14 3.64
CA SER A 47 -16.25 -5.83 2.93
C SER A 47 -16.16 -6.21 1.46
N LEU A 48 -17.31 -6.49 0.85
CA LEU A 48 -17.36 -6.93 -0.56
C LEU A 48 -16.88 -5.80 -1.48
N GLU A 49 -17.19 -4.56 -1.11
CA GLU A 49 -16.89 -3.32 -1.81
C GLU A 49 -15.39 -3.17 -2.10
N GLN A 50 -14.51 -3.74 -1.28
CA GLN A 50 -13.06 -3.75 -1.52
C GLN A 50 -12.66 -4.52 -2.78
N LEU A 51 -13.50 -5.48 -3.22
CA LEU A 51 -13.27 -6.28 -4.42
C LEU A 51 -14.27 -6.00 -5.55
N ASP A 52 -15.34 -5.27 -5.26
CA ASP A 52 -16.47 -5.03 -6.15
C ASP A 52 -16.33 -3.66 -6.85
N CYS A 53 -15.41 -3.60 -7.80
CA CYS A 53 -15.13 -2.40 -8.59
C CYS A 53 -15.06 -2.78 -10.08
N ASP A 54 -15.72 -2.02 -10.95
CA ASP A 54 -15.95 -2.41 -12.36
C ASP A 54 -14.66 -2.49 -13.19
N GLU A 55 -13.63 -1.76 -12.79
CA GLU A 55 -12.32 -1.76 -13.42
C GLU A 55 -11.48 -3.01 -13.07
N LEU A 56 -10.40 -3.21 -13.82
CA LEU A 56 -9.43 -4.27 -13.54
C LEU A 56 -8.84 -4.10 -12.14
N GLY A 57 -8.89 -5.16 -11.35
CA GLY A 57 -8.44 -5.15 -9.96
C GLY A 57 -7.27 -6.08 -9.71
N GLU A 58 -6.42 -5.74 -8.76
CA GLU A 58 -5.46 -6.67 -8.20
C GLU A 58 -5.51 -6.69 -6.67
N LEU A 59 -5.82 -7.87 -6.12
CA LEU A 59 -5.59 -8.12 -4.69
C LEU A 59 -4.12 -8.45 -4.49
N VAL A 60 -3.40 -7.56 -3.79
CA VAL A 60 -1.97 -7.69 -3.50
C VAL A 60 -1.78 -8.19 -2.08
N ILE A 61 -1.20 -9.38 -1.96
CA ILE A 61 -0.92 -9.99 -0.66
C ILE A 61 0.55 -9.74 -0.29
N MET A 62 0.77 -9.03 0.81
CA MET A 62 2.08 -8.77 1.38
C MET A 62 2.35 -9.70 2.56
N ARG A 63 3.44 -10.48 2.48
CA ARG A 63 3.86 -11.40 3.55
C ARG A 63 4.85 -10.73 4.49
N ILE A 64 4.38 -10.29 5.65
CA ILE A 64 5.13 -9.47 6.61
C ILE A 64 5.06 -10.08 8.00
N ASP A 65 6.21 -10.31 8.63
CA ASP A 65 6.29 -10.71 10.04
C ASP A 65 7.10 -9.69 10.85
N LYS A 66 6.76 -9.56 12.14
CA LYS A 66 7.61 -8.91 13.13
C LYS A 66 8.86 -9.77 13.34
N VAL A 67 10.02 -9.14 13.36
CA VAL A 67 11.32 -9.81 13.44
C VAL A 67 12.24 -9.17 14.48
N SER A 68 13.31 -9.88 14.83
CA SER A 68 14.39 -9.29 15.63
C SER A 68 15.03 -8.09 14.89
N PRO A 69 15.38 -7.00 15.59
CA PRO A 69 16.01 -5.84 14.95
C PRO A 69 17.31 -6.12 14.22
N ASN A 70 18.02 -7.19 14.59
CA ASN A 70 19.29 -7.58 13.96
C ASN A 70 19.10 -8.41 12.67
N LYS A 71 17.86 -8.73 12.28
CA LYS A 71 17.61 -9.47 11.04
C LYS A 71 17.99 -8.59 9.84
N PRO A 72 18.76 -9.10 8.87
CA PRO A 72 19.04 -8.37 7.64
C PRO A 72 17.75 -7.93 6.94
N ASN A 73 17.75 -6.71 6.40
CA ASN A 73 16.61 -6.09 5.70
C ASN A 73 15.36 -5.88 6.55
N ALA A 74 15.46 -5.95 7.88
CA ALA A 74 14.37 -5.55 8.75
C ALA A 74 14.17 -4.03 8.70
N ILE A 75 12.92 -3.57 8.69
CA ILE A 75 12.56 -2.16 8.58
C ILE A 75 11.45 -1.82 9.58
N SER A 76 11.52 -0.64 10.20
CA SER A 76 10.45 -0.11 11.03
C SER A 76 9.46 0.73 10.22
N LEU A 77 8.32 1.09 10.81
CA LEU A 77 7.35 1.95 10.14
C LEU A 77 7.94 3.34 9.85
N ASN A 78 8.61 3.96 10.83
CA ASN A 78 9.23 5.27 10.64
C ASN A 78 10.34 5.24 9.58
N GLU A 79 11.14 4.16 9.53
CA GLU A 79 12.16 3.99 8.49
C GLU A 79 11.53 3.87 7.10
N LEU A 80 10.41 3.14 6.97
CA LEU A 80 9.69 3.04 5.70
C LEU A 80 9.12 4.40 5.26
N VAL A 81 8.49 5.12 6.19
CA VAL A 81 7.96 6.48 5.94
C VAL A 81 9.08 7.42 5.49
N ASN A 82 10.21 7.45 6.21
CA ASN A 82 11.34 8.31 5.86
C ASN A 82 11.96 7.94 4.52
N ARG A 83 12.08 6.64 4.22
CA ARG A 83 12.54 6.17 2.90
C ARG A 83 11.62 6.61 1.77
N ILE A 84 10.30 6.69 1.99
CA ILE A 84 9.37 7.24 1.02
C ILE A 84 9.56 8.76 0.91
N LYS A 85 9.58 9.50 2.03
CA LYS A 85 9.86 10.95 2.03
C LYS A 85 11.13 11.31 1.24
N ASP A 86 12.21 10.54 1.42
CA ASP A 86 13.47 10.73 0.71
C ASP A 86 13.32 10.57 -0.81
N LYS A 87 12.54 9.58 -1.26
CA LYS A 87 12.23 9.40 -2.70
C LYS A 87 11.38 10.53 -3.26
N LEU A 88 10.52 11.13 -2.43
CA LEU A 88 9.65 12.24 -2.81
C LEU A 88 10.35 13.61 -2.70
N SER A 89 11.55 13.69 -2.11
CA SER A 89 12.23 14.95 -1.80
C SER A 89 12.45 15.89 -3.00
N PHE A 90 12.58 15.35 -4.20
CA PHE A 90 12.73 16.12 -5.45
C PHE A 90 11.40 16.62 -6.04
N ASN A 91 10.27 16.25 -5.46
CA ASN A 91 8.93 16.69 -5.85
C ASN A 91 8.16 17.18 -4.60
N PRO A 92 8.25 18.49 -4.28
CA PRO A 92 7.63 19.05 -3.09
C PRO A 92 6.13 18.81 -2.99
N GLU A 93 5.42 18.86 -4.11
CA GLU A 93 3.98 18.61 -4.19
C GLU A 93 3.63 17.16 -3.79
N ALA A 94 4.32 16.17 -4.36
CA ALA A 94 4.10 14.77 -4.01
C ALA A 94 4.45 14.48 -2.54
N LEU A 95 5.51 15.11 -2.02
CA LEU A 95 5.89 15.00 -0.62
C LEU A 95 4.81 15.58 0.31
N GLU A 96 4.25 16.74 -0.03
CA GLU A 96 3.18 17.38 0.73
C GLU A 96 1.91 16.50 0.77
N ILE A 97 1.47 16.01 -0.39
CA ILE A 97 0.30 15.12 -0.49
C ILE A 97 0.52 13.85 0.34
N PHE A 98 1.71 13.24 0.25
CA PHE A 98 2.03 12.06 1.05
C PHE A 98 1.96 12.33 2.55
N GLN A 99 2.46 13.48 3.01
CA GLN A 99 2.38 13.87 4.42
C GLN A 99 0.94 14.11 4.88
N GLN A 100 0.13 14.78 4.06
CA GLN A 100 -1.29 14.98 4.35
C GLN A 100 -2.05 13.65 4.46
N LYS A 101 -1.77 12.69 3.56
CA LYS A 101 -2.35 11.33 3.59
C LYS A 101 -1.92 10.53 4.82
N LEU A 102 -0.67 10.65 5.26
CA LEU A 102 -0.24 10.05 6.53
C LEU A 102 -1.06 10.59 7.70
N VAL A 103 -1.25 11.91 7.76
CA VAL A 103 -2.04 12.56 8.82
C VAL A 103 -3.51 12.12 8.75
N SER A 104 -4.12 12.06 7.57
CA SER A 104 -5.53 11.63 7.43
C SER A 104 -5.75 10.18 7.86
N TYR A 105 -4.77 9.31 7.60
CA TYR A 105 -4.77 7.93 8.07
C TYR A 105 -4.48 7.78 9.58
N GLY A 106 -4.13 8.87 10.27
CA GLY A 106 -3.83 8.89 11.70
C GLY A 106 -2.39 8.52 12.07
N TYR A 107 -1.47 8.52 11.10
CA TYR A 107 -0.06 8.33 11.40
C TYR A 107 0.51 9.53 12.17
N ILE A 108 1.19 9.24 13.27
CA ILE A 108 2.00 10.18 14.04
C ILE A 108 3.38 9.57 14.27
N GLU A 109 4.43 10.39 14.23
CA GLU A 109 5.81 9.92 14.34
C GLU A 109 6.18 9.62 15.80
N LEU A 110 5.79 8.43 16.26
CA LEU A 110 6.08 7.91 17.60
C LEU A 110 7.37 7.11 17.65
N GLN A 111 8.06 7.12 18.79
CA GLN A 111 9.31 6.38 18.96
C GLN A 111 9.11 4.86 18.84
N GLU A 112 7.98 4.35 19.33
CA GLU A 112 7.61 2.95 19.31
C GLU A 112 7.53 2.38 17.88
N TYR A 113 7.22 3.23 16.89
CA TYR A 113 7.21 2.89 15.48
C TYR A 113 8.60 2.75 14.86
N SER A 114 9.66 3.19 15.57
CA SER A 114 11.06 2.91 15.22
C SER A 114 11.58 1.61 15.83
N GLU A 115 10.99 1.17 16.94
CA GLU A 115 11.45 0.01 17.72
C GLU A 115 10.99 -1.32 17.12
N THR A 116 9.72 -1.40 16.70
CA THR A 116 9.21 -2.63 16.08
C THR A 116 9.73 -2.75 14.65
N LYS A 117 10.40 -3.87 14.36
CA LYS A 117 10.97 -4.18 13.06
C LYS A 117 10.17 -5.29 12.36
N TYR A 118 10.00 -5.12 11.06
CA TYR A 118 9.28 -6.03 10.19
C TYR A 118 10.17 -6.50 9.05
N HIS A 119 9.91 -7.70 8.55
CA HIS A 119 10.54 -8.21 7.34
C HIS A 119 9.48 -8.62 6.34
N PHE A 120 9.51 -7.94 5.20
CA PHE A 120 8.73 -8.32 4.03
C PHE A 120 9.44 -9.47 3.30
N SER A 121 8.72 -10.57 3.07
CA SER A 121 9.29 -11.79 2.47
C SER A 121 8.85 -12.03 1.03
N LYS A 122 7.60 -11.70 0.70
CA LYS A 122 7.01 -12.06 -0.59
C LYS A 122 5.77 -11.21 -0.91
N LEU A 123 5.66 -10.85 -2.19
CA LEU A 123 4.46 -10.31 -2.81
C LEU A 123 3.74 -11.44 -3.58
N LYS A 124 2.41 -11.45 -3.54
CA LYS A 124 1.59 -12.24 -4.45
C LYS A 124 0.44 -11.37 -4.96
N GLY A 125 0.40 -11.16 -6.27
CA GLY A 125 -0.72 -10.55 -6.97
C GLY A 125 -1.77 -11.57 -7.37
N ILE A 126 -3.05 -11.21 -7.25
CA ILE A 126 -4.18 -11.96 -7.78
C ILE A 126 -4.99 -11.00 -8.63
N LEU A 127 -4.93 -11.18 -9.95
CA LEU A 127 -5.72 -10.39 -10.89
C LEU A 127 -7.20 -10.77 -10.76
N LEU A 128 -8.04 -9.75 -10.59
CA LEU A 128 -9.48 -9.84 -10.49
C LEU A 128 -10.07 -9.27 -11.78
N VAL A 129 -10.81 -10.11 -12.48
CA VAL A 129 -11.47 -9.75 -13.73
C VAL A 129 -12.96 -9.91 -13.50
N ASN A 130 -13.67 -8.79 -13.52
CA ASN A 130 -15.12 -8.81 -13.47
C ASN A 130 -15.66 -9.24 -14.84
N HIS A 131 -16.39 -10.35 -14.84
CA HIS A 131 -17.17 -10.75 -16.01
C HIS A 131 -18.51 -10.02 -15.94
N SER A 132 -18.61 -8.90 -16.63
CA SER A 132 -19.91 -8.31 -16.96
C SER A 132 -20.64 -9.30 -17.88
N GLN A 133 -21.58 -10.06 -17.31
CA GLN A 133 -22.62 -10.66 -18.15
C GLN A 133 -23.49 -9.52 -18.65
N GLY A 134 -23.33 -9.19 -19.93
CA GLY A 134 -24.21 -8.25 -20.61
C GLY A 134 -25.67 -8.66 -20.41
N LEU A 135 -26.47 -7.72 -19.91
CA LEU A 135 -27.92 -7.75 -20.03
C LEU A 135 -28.35 -7.52 -21.48
#